data_AF-A0A0C1G8B6-F1
#
_entry.id   AF-A0A0C1G8B6-F1
#
_cell.length_a   1.000
_cell.length_b   1.000
_cell.length_c   1.000
_cell.angle_alpha   90.00
_cell.angle_beta   90.00
_cell.angle_gamma   90.00
#
_symmetry.space_group_name_H-M   'P 1'
#
loop_
_entity.id
_entity.type
_entity.pdbx_description
1 polymer ?
#
loop_
_entity_poly.entity_id
_entity_poly.type
_entity_poly.pdbx_seq_one_letter_code
_entity_poly.pdbx_strand_id
1 'polypeptide(L)' 'MEPVAHPEPPEVIFNGFLRSNGKTAGLVRIPDTGIETWISAGDTVGDWHVAELSSTAIVLQLGEIQHVVELSR' A
#
# COMPACT_ATOMS: atom_id res chain seq x y z
N MET A 1 -18.52 18.07 19.21
CA MET A 1 -17.41 17.64 18.35
C MET A 1 -17.83 16.31 17.77
N GLU A 2 -18.20 16.29 16.50
CA GLU A 2 -18.39 15.04 15.76
C GLU A 2 -17.01 14.40 15.61
N PRO A 3 -16.85 13.08 15.84
CA PRO A 3 -15.56 12.43 15.62
C PRO A 3 -15.20 12.59 14.14
N VAL A 4 -14.00 13.11 13.87
CA VAL A 4 -13.47 13.14 12.51
C VAL A 4 -13.32 11.68 12.09
N ALA A 5 -14.16 11.23 11.16
CA ALA A 5 -13.99 9.92 10.55
C ALA A 5 -12.66 9.96 9.79
N HIS A 6 -11.67 9.23 10.29
CA HIS A 6 -10.45 9.01 9.54
C HIS A 6 -10.81 8.08 8.38
N PRO A 7 -10.40 8.37 7.14
CA PRO A 7 -10.67 7.47 6.04
C PRO A 7 -9.97 6.14 6.32
N GLU A 8 -10.68 5.05 6.09
CA GLU A 8 -10.17 3.70 6.32
C GLU A 8 -9.00 3.42 5.35
N PRO A 9 -8.03 2.59 5.76
CA PRO A 9 -6.98 2.15 4.86
C PRO A 9 -7.58 1.42 3.65
N PRO A 10 -7.03 1.62 2.45
CA PRO A 10 -7.53 0.96 1.26
C PRO A 10 -7.32 -0.55 1.40
N GLU A 11 -8.35 -1.33 1.09
CA GLU A 11 -8.20 -2.77 1.00
C GLU A 11 -7.36 -3.11 -0.22
N VAL A 12 -6.13 -3.57 -0.01
CA VAL A 12 -5.23 -4.04 -1.06
C VAL A 12 -4.57 -5.33 -0.62
N ILE A 13 -4.33 -6.22 -1.59
CA ILE A 13 -3.63 -7.47 -1.38
C ILE A 13 -2.23 -7.34 -1.97
N PHE A 14 -1.20 -7.50 -1.13
CA PHE A 14 0.18 -7.48 -1.59
C PHE A 14 0.55 -8.86 -2.16
N ASN A 15 0.77 -8.95 -3.47
CA ASN A 15 0.98 -10.22 -4.19
C ASN A 15 2.45 -10.49 -4.53
N GLY A 16 3.31 -9.48 -4.55
CA GLY A 16 4.69 -9.71 -4.95
C GLY A 16 5.58 -8.49 -4.81
N PHE A 17 6.89 -8.72 -4.72
CA PHE A 17 7.89 -7.68 -4.57
C PHE A 17 8.97 -7.81 -5.63
N LEU A 18 9.36 -6.68 -6.22
CA LEU A 18 10.45 -6.59 -7.17
C LEU A 18 11.45 -5.55 -6.70
N ARG A 19 12.73 -5.92 -6.68
CA ARG A 19 13.85 -5.00 -6.51
C ARG A 19 14.78 -5.11 -7.71
N SER A 20 14.96 -4.02 -8.45
CA SER A 20 15.80 -3.99 -9.64
C SER A 20 16.46 -2.62 -9.79
N ASN A 21 17.77 -2.59 -10.04
CA ASN A 21 18.56 -1.37 -10.28
C ASN A 21 18.35 -0.27 -9.22
N GLY A 22 18.24 -0.66 -7.95
CA GLY A 22 18.02 0.28 -6.84
C GLY A 22 16.59 0.80 -6.70
N LYS A 23 15.68 0.41 -7.60
CA LYS A 23 14.24 0.66 -7.49
C LYS A 23 13.53 -0.53 -6.86
N THR A 24 12.50 -0.22 -6.09
CA THR A 24 11.66 -1.20 -5.40
C THR A 24 10.22 -0.96 -5.77
N ALA A 25 9.52 -2.02 -6.14
CA ALA A 25 8.10 -1.99 -6.47
C ALA A 25 7.39 -3.19 -5.83
N GLY A 26 6.16 -2.96 -5.39
CA GLY A 26 5.25 -3.99 -4.91
C GLY A 26 4.08 -4.15 -5.87
N LEU A 27 3.73 -5.40 -6.16
CA LEU A 27 2.53 -5.75 -6.89
C LEU A 27 1.37 -5.82 -5.90
N VAL A 28 0.41 -4.93 -6.06
CA VAL A 28 -0.83 -4.94 -5.27
C VAL A 28 -2.02 -5.27 -6.15
N ARG A 29 -2.98 -6.00 -5.59
CA ARG A 29 -4.29 -6.25 -6.18
C ARG A 29 -5.36 -5.51 -5.40
N ILE A 30 -6.23 -4.80 -6.09
CA ILE A 30 -7.44 -4.20 -5.52
C ILE A 30 -8.53 -5.29 -5.54
N PRO A 31 -9.01 -5.79 -4.39
CA PRO A 31 -9.94 -6.92 -4.33
C PRO A 31 -11.27 -6.65 -5.03
N ASP A 32 -11.81 -5.43 -4.93
CA ASP A 32 -13.09 -5.06 -5.55
C ASP A 32 -13.08 -5.15 -7.08
N THR A 33 -11.95 -4.75 -7.69
CA THR A 33 -11.83 -4.66 -9.16
C THR A 33 -11.04 -5.83 -9.75
N GLY A 34 -10.30 -6.56 -8.92
CA GLY A 34 -9.33 -7.57 -9.35
C GLY A 34 -8.11 -6.99 -10.06
N ILE A 35 -7.99 -5.65 -10.19
CA ILE A 35 -6.90 -5.00 -10.91
C ILE A 35 -5.60 -5.18 -10.12
N GLU A 36 -4.57 -5.61 -10.83
CA GLU A 36 -3.20 -5.67 -10.31
C GLU A 36 -2.39 -4.49 -10.83
N THR A 37 -1.70 -3.81 -9.93
CA THR A 37 -0.86 -2.66 -10.26
C THR A 37 0.45 -2.72 -9.49
N TRP A 38 1.51 -2.18 -10.10
CA TRP A 38 2.80 -2.01 -9.46
C TRP A 38 2.84 -0.65 -8.78
N ILE A 39 3.17 -0.63 -7.49
CA ILE A 39 3.36 0.59 -6.70
C ILE A 39 4.78 0.68 -6.18
N SER A 40 5.29 1.89 -6.05
CA SER A 40 6.61 2.22 -5.50
C SER A 40 6.47 3.10 -4.27
N ALA A 41 7.55 3.24 -3.48
CA ALA A 41 7.58 4.22 -2.40
C ALA A 41 7.35 5.63 -2.96
N GLY A 42 6.41 6.37 -2.35
CA GLY A 42 5.94 7.67 -2.79
C GLY A 42 4.67 7.65 -3.66
N ASP A 43 4.25 6.48 -4.17
CA ASP A 43 2.99 6.39 -4.91
C ASP A 43 1.77 6.51 -3.99
N THR A 44 0.61 6.81 -4.56
CA THR A 44 -0.65 6.95 -3.82
C THR A 44 -1.64 5.84 -4.18
N VAL A 45 -2.30 5.30 -3.17
CA VAL A 45 -3.36 4.29 -3.27
C VAL A 45 -4.59 4.85 -2.54
N GLY A 46 -5.58 5.34 -3.29
CA GLY A 46 -6.68 6.11 -2.71
C GLY A 46 -6.16 7.44 -2.12
N ASP A 47 -6.46 7.70 -0.85
CA ASP A 47 -5.93 8.86 -0.11
C ASP A 47 -4.58 8.58 0.58
N TRP A 48 -4.13 7.33 0.59
CA TRP A 48 -2.93 6.89 1.32
C TRP A 48 -1.71 6.89 0.43
N HIS A 49 -0.54 7.25 0.94
CA HIS A 49 0.72 7.13 0.22
C HIS A 49 1.55 5.94 0.70
N VAL A 50 2.34 5.37 -0.19
CA VAL A 50 3.30 4.31 0.13
C VAL A 50 4.50 4.95 0.80
N ALA A 51 4.58 4.87 2.13
CA ALA A 51 5.69 5.38 2.90
C ALA A 51 6.93 4.49 2.74
N GLU A 52 6.74 3.17 2.86
CA GLU A 52 7.82 2.20 2.78
C GLU A 52 7.38 0.94 2.04
N LEU A 53 8.35 0.27 1.40
CA LEU A 53 8.10 -0.94 0.63
C LEU A 53 9.26 -1.92 0.82
N SER A 54 8.92 -3.13 1.29
CA SER A 54 9.87 -4.19 1.60
C SER A 54 9.45 -5.50 0.94
N SER A 55 10.31 -6.52 1.00
CA SER A 55 10.01 -7.85 0.42
C SER A 55 8.89 -8.59 1.14
N THR A 56 8.41 -8.07 2.27
CA THR A 56 7.44 -8.75 3.15
C THR A 56 6.23 -7.91 3.47
N ALA A 57 6.32 -6.58 3.33
CA ALA A 57 5.22 -5.68 3.65
C ALA A 57 5.31 -4.36 2.89
N ILE A 58 4.15 -3.73 2.73
CA ILE A 58 3.97 -2.35 2.28
C ILE A 58 3.45 -1.53 3.46
N VAL A 59 4.06 -0.38 3.70
CA VAL A 59 3.58 0.58 4.70
C VAL A 59 2.86 1.70 3.98
N LEU A 60 1.55 1.75 4.16
CA LEU A 60 0.71 2.86 3.73
C LEU A 60 0.61 3.88 4.86
N GLN A 61 0.64 5.16 4.53
CA GLN A 61 0.53 6.23 5.50
C GLN A 61 -0.49 7.27 5.07
N LEU A 62 -1.20 7.80 6.05
CA LEU A 62 -2.08 8.95 5.91
C LEU A 62 -1.92 9.85 7.15
N GLY A 63 -1.24 10.97 6.99
CA GLY A 63 -0.88 11.84 8.13
C GLY A 63 0.00 11.08 9.13
N GLU A 64 -0.48 10.93 10.37
CA GLU A 64 0.19 10.18 11.44
C GLU A 64 -0.20 8.69 11.50
N ILE A 65 -1.19 8.28 10.70
CA ILE A 65 -1.69 6.90 10.70
C ILE A 65 -0.85 6.08 9.74
N GLN A 66 -0.43 4.90 10.19
CA GLN A 66 0.23 3.90 9.36
C GLN A 66 -0.59 2.63 9.30
N HIS A 67 -0.63 2.02 8.12
CA HIS A 67 -1.26 0.74 7.87
C HIS A 67 -0.27 -0.17 7.17
N VAL A 68 -0.08 -1.37 7.72
CA VAL A 68 0.89 -2.34 7.19
C VAL A 68 0.13 -3.43 6.46
N VAL A 69 0.44 -3.59 5.18
CA VAL A 69 -0.09 -4.65 4.33
C VAL A 69 0.99 -5.70 4.14
N GLU A 70 0.80 -6.87 4.75
CA GLU A 70 1.73 -7.99 4.62
C GLU A 70 1.58 -8.71 3.29
N LEU A 71 2.67 -9.33 2.81
CA LEU A 71 2.67 -10.12 1.60
C LEU A 71 1.73 -11.31 1.76
N SER A 72 0.72 -11.40 0.89
CA SER A 72 -0.18 -12.54 0.83
C SER A 72 0.63 -13.81 0.50
N ARG A 73 0.35 -14.88 1.25
CA ARG A 73 0.98 -16.19 1.08
C ARG A 73 0.09 -17.14 0.31
#